data_AF-A0A4U1EAJ4-F1
#
_entry.id   AF-A0A4U1EAJ4-F1
#
_cell.length_a   1.000
_cell.length_b   1.000
_cell.length_c   1.000
_cell.angle_alpha   90.00
_cell.angle_beta   90.00
_cell.angle_gamma   90.00
#
_symmetry.space_group_name_H-M   'P 1'
#
loop_
_entity.id
_entity.type
_entity.pdbx_description
1 polymer ?
#
loop_
_entity_poly.entity_id
_entity_poly.type
_entity_poly.pdbx_seq_one_letter_code
_entity_poly.pdbx_strand_id
1 'polypeptide(L)'
;FWSAYVTCQTHERDAVRLTLEQIHLIRLMCASYSGLELPEVGLLIGVEDGHSLDSSLSILHTFYALGVHYVTLTHTCNTPWTQSSAKGIHPFYSNINAHKKVVSEMNRLGMMVDLSHVLDAVARRALEVSQAPVIFSDSAARGMCKNTRNVPDGIRQLL
;
A
#
# COMPACT_ATOMS: atom_id res chain seq x y z
N PHE A 1 -5.58 -10.46 -5.14
CA PHE A 1 -6.08 -9.13 -4.75
C PHE A 1 -6.26 -8.28 -5.99
N TRP A 2 -7.28 -7.42 -6.00
CA TRP A 2 -7.44 -6.38 -7.01
C TRP A 2 -6.83 -5.08 -6.47
N SER A 3 -6.04 -4.41 -7.32
CA SER A 3 -5.41 -3.14 -6.99
C SER A 3 -6.36 -1.97 -7.28
N ALA A 4 -6.72 -1.24 -6.23
CA ALA A 4 -7.25 0.11 -6.32
C ALA A 4 -6.08 1.09 -6.33
N TYR A 5 -5.55 1.35 -7.53
CA TYR A 5 -4.44 2.26 -7.77
C TYR A 5 -4.93 3.58 -8.37
N VAL A 6 -4.34 4.69 -7.92
CA VAL A 6 -4.49 6.00 -8.56
C VAL A 6 -3.14 6.65 -8.81
N THR A 7 -3.04 7.43 -9.89
CA THR A 7 -1.76 7.99 -10.31
C THR A 7 -1.24 9.03 -9.32
N CYS A 8 0.08 9.14 -9.18
CA CYS A 8 0.72 10.11 -8.28
C CYS A 8 0.39 11.58 -8.60
N GLN A 9 -0.13 11.89 -9.78
CA GLN A 9 -0.58 13.24 -10.15
C GLN A 9 -1.82 13.70 -9.37
N THR A 10 -2.50 12.77 -8.71
CA THR A 10 -3.72 12.99 -7.91
C THR A 10 -3.42 13.34 -6.45
N HIS A 11 -2.16 13.22 -6.03
CA HIS A 11 -1.70 13.55 -4.68
C HIS A 11 -1.99 15.02 -4.34
N GLU A 12 -2.50 15.26 -3.13
CA GLU A 12 -2.96 16.59 -2.65
C GLU A 12 -4.05 17.22 -3.54
N ARG A 13 -4.76 16.40 -4.33
CA ARG A 13 -5.86 16.82 -5.22
C ARG A 13 -7.08 15.95 -5.02
N ASP A 14 -7.21 14.88 -5.80
CA ASP A 14 -8.41 14.05 -5.91
C ASP A 14 -8.14 12.55 -5.73
N ALA A 15 -6.97 12.19 -5.18
CA ALA A 15 -6.59 10.81 -4.90
C ALA A 15 -7.67 10.04 -4.13
N VAL A 16 -8.21 10.61 -3.05
CA VAL A 16 -9.24 9.96 -2.22
C VAL A 16 -10.49 9.62 -3.03
N ARG A 17 -10.98 10.58 -3.84
CA ARG A 17 -12.17 10.39 -4.69
C ARG A 17 -11.93 9.28 -5.70
N LEU A 18 -10.81 9.33 -6.42
CA LEU A 18 -10.48 8.34 -7.43
C LEU A 18 -10.28 6.95 -6.83
N THR A 19 -9.70 6.84 -5.63
CA THR A 19 -9.53 5.57 -4.95
C THR A 19 -10.86 4.98 -4.50
N LEU A 20 -11.80 5.82 -4.04
CA LEU A 20 -13.18 5.38 -3.77
C LEU A 20 -13.88 4.89 -5.04
N GLU A 21 -13.68 5.55 -6.19
CA GLU A 21 -14.19 5.10 -7.49
C GLU A 21 -13.60 3.74 -7.90
N GLN A 22 -12.30 3.52 -7.71
CA GLN A 22 -11.65 2.23 -7.96
C GLN A 22 -12.18 1.13 -7.02
N ILE A 23 -12.30 1.40 -5.72
CA ILE A 23 -12.87 0.46 -4.74
C ILE A 23 -14.31 0.12 -5.15
N HIS A 24 -15.11 1.12 -5.52
CA HIS A 24 -16.49 0.92 -5.96
C HIS A 24 -16.56 0.05 -7.23
N LEU A 25 -15.73 0.34 -8.23
CA LEU A 25 -15.64 -0.45 -9.46
C LEU A 25 -15.29 -1.90 -9.18
N ILE A 26 -14.27 -2.15 -8.35
CA ILE A 26 -13.88 -3.52 -7.97
C ILE A 26 -15.06 -4.23 -7.32
N ARG A 27 -15.77 -3.58 -6.39
CA ARG A 27 -16.96 -4.16 -5.73
C ARG A 27 -18.09 -4.46 -6.72
N LEU A 28 -18.35 -3.57 -7.67
CA LEU A 28 -19.35 -3.80 -8.73
C LEU A 28 -18.97 -4.98 -9.62
N MET A 29 -17.69 -5.08 -9.99
CA MET A 29 -17.19 -6.25 -10.71
C MET A 29 -17.43 -7.51 -9.88
N CYS A 30 -17.01 -7.57 -8.62
CA CYS A 30 -17.25 -8.73 -7.74
C CYS A 30 -18.73 -9.15 -7.72
N ALA A 31 -19.63 -8.19 -7.51
CA ALA A 31 -21.06 -8.45 -7.39
C ALA A 31 -21.71 -8.91 -8.70
N SER A 32 -21.14 -8.52 -9.85
CA SER A 32 -21.65 -8.93 -11.16
C SER A 32 -21.33 -10.41 -11.48
N TYR A 33 -20.28 -10.97 -10.87
CA TYR A 33 -19.83 -12.35 -11.12
C TYR A 33 -20.27 -13.35 -10.02
N SER A 34 -20.89 -12.89 -8.92
CA SER A 34 -21.30 -13.77 -7.80
C SER A 34 -22.46 -14.72 -8.12
N GLY A 35 -23.06 -14.63 -9.32
CA GLY A 35 -24.12 -15.53 -9.80
C GLY A 35 -23.66 -16.59 -10.82
N LEU A 36 -22.37 -16.60 -11.18
CA LEU A 36 -21.80 -17.62 -12.06
C LEU A 36 -21.27 -18.77 -11.21
N GLU A 37 -21.45 -20.02 -11.65
CA GLU A 37 -20.85 -21.23 -11.06
C GLU A 37 -19.32 -21.29 -11.27
N LEU A 38 -18.65 -20.16 -11.06
CA LEU A 38 -17.21 -20.11 -10.91
C LEU A 38 -16.90 -20.56 -9.48
N PRO A 39 -15.75 -21.25 -9.26
CA PRO A 39 -15.24 -21.44 -7.90
C PRO A 39 -15.25 -20.08 -7.20
N GLU A 40 -15.64 -20.03 -5.93
CA GLU A 40 -15.70 -18.80 -5.13
C GLU A 40 -14.28 -18.19 -5.05
N VAL A 41 -13.91 -17.40 -6.07
CA VAL A 41 -12.63 -16.71 -6.11
C VAL A 41 -12.74 -15.62 -5.05
N GLY A 42 -11.99 -15.77 -3.95
CA GLY A 42 -11.91 -14.74 -2.91
C GLY A 42 -11.39 -13.43 -3.50
N LEU A 43 -12.29 -12.50 -3.80
CA LEU A 43 -11.94 -11.17 -4.30
C LEU A 43 -11.63 -10.24 -3.13
N LEU A 44 -10.35 -10.02 -2.90
CA LEU A 44 -9.84 -9.09 -1.89
C LEU A 44 -9.34 -7.81 -2.55
N ILE A 45 -9.57 -6.66 -1.92
CA ILE A 45 -9.19 -5.33 -2.41
C ILE A 45 -7.95 -4.86 -1.68
N GLY A 46 -6.98 -4.30 -2.41
CA GLY A 46 -5.86 -3.57 -1.85
C GLY A 46 -5.72 -2.20 -2.50
N VAL A 47 -5.34 -1.20 -1.71
CA VAL A 47 -5.04 0.14 -2.21
C VAL A 47 -3.53 0.22 -2.41
N GLU A 48 -3.09 0.48 -3.63
CA GLU A 48 -1.67 0.35 -4.03
C GLU A 48 -0.86 1.64 -3.86
N ASP A 49 -1.34 2.56 -3.03
CA ASP A 49 -0.63 3.80 -2.76
C ASP A 49 -1.04 4.47 -1.45
N GLY A 50 -0.05 5.07 -0.77
CA GLY A 50 -0.28 5.78 0.49
C GLY A 50 -0.83 7.19 0.31
N HIS A 51 -0.70 7.81 -0.86
CA HIS A 51 -1.24 9.16 -1.09
C HIS A 51 -2.77 9.16 -1.19
N SER A 52 -3.39 8.01 -1.50
CA SER A 52 -4.83 7.78 -1.34
C SER A 52 -5.36 8.04 0.06
N LEU A 53 -4.51 7.99 1.09
CA LEU A 53 -4.92 8.30 2.47
C LEU A 53 -5.01 9.79 2.74
N ASP A 54 -4.44 10.64 1.87
CA ASP A 54 -4.32 12.08 2.08
C ASP A 54 -3.83 12.45 3.49
N SER A 55 -2.86 11.66 4.00
CA SER A 55 -2.32 11.76 5.37
C SER A 55 -3.36 11.70 6.50
N SER A 56 -4.51 11.06 6.27
CA SER A 56 -5.63 10.95 7.22
C SER A 56 -5.90 9.51 7.65
N LEU A 57 -5.84 9.25 8.96
CA LEU A 57 -6.23 7.95 9.52
C LEU A 57 -7.74 7.69 9.38
N SER A 58 -8.58 8.73 9.33
CA SER A 58 -10.01 8.57 9.09
C SER A 58 -10.29 7.99 7.69
N ILE A 59 -9.49 8.35 6.69
CA ILE A 59 -9.58 7.77 5.34
C ILE A 59 -9.14 6.30 5.38
N LEU A 60 -8.05 5.98 6.11
CA LEU A 60 -7.62 4.59 6.32
C LEU A 60 -8.75 3.72 6.92
N HIS A 61 -9.43 4.24 7.95
CA HIS A 61 -10.58 3.54 8.58
C HIS A 61 -11.73 3.36 7.60
N THR A 62 -11.99 4.38 6.77
CA THR A 62 -13.02 4.33 5.74
C THR A 62 -12.70 3.24 4.72
N PHE A 63 -11.46 3.15 4.24
CA PHE A 63 -11.03 2.09 3.33
C PHE A 63 -11.18 0.70 3.97
N TYR A 64 -10.79 0.54 5.23
CA TYR A 64 -10.99 -0.71 5.96
C TYR A 64 -12.48 -1.11 5.99
N ALA A 65 -13.36 -0.18 6.38
CA ALA A 65 -14.81 -0.40 6.42
C ALA A 65 -15.41 -0.72 5.03
N LEU A 66 -14.78 -0.28 3.95
CA LEU A 66 -15.17 -0.57 2.58
C LEU A 66 -14.66 -1.93 2.06
N GLY A 67 -13.91 -2.68 2.87
CA GLY A 67 -13.40 -4.02 2.53
C GLY A 67 -11.96 -4.03 1.98
N VAL A 68 -11.20 -2.94 2.16
CA VAL A 68 -9.77 -2.91 1.83
C VAL A 68 -8.98 -3.71 2.87
N HIS A 69 -8.16 -4.64 2.39
CA HIS A 69 -7.40 -5.57 3.23
C HIS A 69 -5.92 -5.20 3.36
N TYR A 70 -5.36 -4.44 2.42
CA TYR A 70 -4.03 -3.89 2.53
C TYR A 70 -3.93 -2.48 1.93
N VAL A 71 -2.95 -1.72 2.41
CA VAL A 71 -2.49 -0.48 1.79
C VAL A 71 -0.99 -0.58 1.56
N THR A 72 -0.55 -0.25 0.34
CA THR A 72 0.87 -0.09 0.02
C THR A 72 1.32 1.29 0.46
N LEU A 73 2.37 1.37 1.30
CA LEU A 73 2.74 2.64 1.95
C LEU A 73 3.13 3.74 0.95
N THR A 74 3.67 3.35 -0.20
CA THR A 74 4.00 4.25 -1.32
C THR A 74 3.75 3.55 -2.64
N HIS A 75 3.63 4.32 -3.72
CA HIS A 75 3.85 3.82 -5.08
C HIS A 75 5.17 4.41 -5.63
N THR A 76 5.19 4.91 -6.86
CA THR A 76 6.33 5.64 -7.46
C THR A 76 6.55 7.04 -6.89
N CYS A 77 5.68 7.50 -5.99
CA CYS A 77 5.74 8.80 -5.35
C CYS A 77 5.91 8.70 -3.83
N ASN A 78 6.52 9.74 -3.26
CA ASN A 78 6.57 9.93 -1.81
C ASN A 78 5.21 10.43 -1.30
N THR A 79 4.93 10.16 -0.04
CA THR A 79 3.87 10.82 0.72
C THR A 79 4.52 11.74 1.77
N PRO A 80 3.78 12.65 2.42
CA PRO A 80 4.33 13.50 3.48
C PRO A 80 4.94 12.74 4.67
N TRP A 81 4.68 11.44 4.78
CA TRP A 81 5.04 10.61 5.92
C TRP A 81 5.87 9.36 5.58
N THR A 82 6.19 9.11 4.31
CA THR A 82 7.03 7.98 3.88
C THR A 82 7.67 8.18 2.49
N GLN A 83 8.66 7.35 2.14
CA GLN A 83 9.48 7.50 0.94
C GLN A 83 9.43 6.27 0.03
N SER A 84 9.30 6.55 -1.27
CA SER A 84 9.35 5.55 -2.34
C SER A 84 10.80 5.18 -2.67
N SER A 85 10.97 3.96 -3.19
CA SER A 85 12.19 3.48 -3.83
C SER A 85 12.48 4.17 -5.17
N ALA A 86 11.47 4.79 -5.79
CA ALA A 86 11.61 5.54 -7.02
C ALA A 86 12.28 6.91 -6.75
N LYS A 87 13.31 7.23 -7.53
CA LYS A 87 14.08 8.47 -7.36
C LYS A 87 13.50 9.60 -8.19
N GLY A 88 13.47 10.82 -7.63
CA GLY A 88 13.31 12.06 -8.39
C GLY A 88 11.88 12.47 -8.76
N ILE A 89 10.84 11.85 -8.21
CA ILE A 89 9.44 12.13 -8.60
C ILE A 89 8.75 13.11 -7.63
N HIS A 90 9.10 13.14 -6.35
CA HIS A 90 8.48 14.03 -5.35
C HIS A 90 9.50 14.59 -4.33
N PRO A 91 9.15 15.68 -3.61
CA PRO A 91 10.00 16.26 -2.59
C PRO A 91 10.45 15.22 -1.56
N PHE A 92 11.67 15.40 -1.05
CA PHE A 92 12.19 14.59 0.04
C PHE A 92 11.58 15.09 1.35
N TYR A 93 10.74 14.26 1.99
CA TYR A 93 10.26 14.55 3.33
C TYR A 93 11.28 14.05 4.35
N SER A 94 11.79 14.96 5.18
CA SER A 94 12.85 14.68 6.17
C SER A 94 12.39 13.81 7.33
N ASN A 95 11.08 13.68 7.56
CA ASN A 95 10.53 12.91 8.67
C ASN A 95 10.17 11.48 8.26
N ILE A 96 11.20 10.64 8.13
CA ILE A 96 11.06 9.22 7.81
C ILE A 96 10.25 8.46 8.88
N ASN A 97 10.05 8.99 10.09
CA ASN A 97 9.38 8.26 11.18
C ASN A 97 7.85 8.43 11.21
N ALA A 98 7.26 9.27 10.36
CA ALA A 98 5.82 9.53 10.40
C ALA A 98 4.96 8.30 10.00
N HIS A 99 5.49 7.40 9.17
CA HIS A 99 4.82 6.13 8.81
C HIS A 99 4.49 5.23 10.00
N LYS A 100 5.19 5.37 11.14
CA LYS A 100 4.97 4.54 12.33
C LYS A 100 3.53 4.56 12.83
N LYS A 101 2.90 5.75 12.78
CA LYS A 101 1.50 5.91 13.19
C LYS A 101 0.56 5.17 12.24
N VAL A 102 0.82 5.24 10.94
CA VAL A 102 0.03 4.54 9.91
C VAL A 102 0.18 3.02 10.07
N VAL A 103 1.42 2.52 10.18
CA VAL A 103 1.71 1.09 10.38
C VAL A 103 1.04 0.56 11.65
N SER A 104 1.18 1.27 12.78
CA SER A 104 0.54 0.87 14.03
C SER A 104 -0.98 0.82 13.92
N GLU A 105 -1.57 1.77 13.19
CA GLU A 105 -3.03 1.82 13.01
C GLU A 105 -3.53 0.72 12.08
N MET A 106 -2.76 0.39 11.03
CA MET A 106 -3.04 -0.76 10.17
C MET A 106 -3.00 -2.07 10.97
N ASN A 107 -1.99 -2.26 11.82
CA ASN A 107 -1.93 -3.42 12.72
C ASN A 107 -3.14 -3.47 13.66
N ARG A 108 -3.55 -2.32 14.24
CA ARG A 108 -4.73 -2.24 15.13
C ARG A 108 -6.03 -2.63 14.41
N LEU A 109 -6.18 -2.25 13.14
CA LEU A 109 -7.33 -2.61 12.31
C LEU A 109 -7.29 -4.06 11.82
N GLY A 110 -6.13 -4.72 11.85
CA GLY A 110 -5.95 -5.99 11.13
C GLY A 110 -5.85 -5.81 9.61
N MET A 111 -5.41 -4.63 9.16
CA MET A 111 -5.10 -4.35 7.76
C MET A 111 -3.63 -4.69 7.49
N MET A 112 -3.36 -5.43 6.42
CA MET A 112 -2.00 -5.81 6.03
C MET A 112 -1.21 -4.59 5.55
N VAL A 113 0.03 -4.49 6.00
CA VAL A 113 0.98 -3.46 5.56
C VAL A 113 1.74 -3.99 4.35
N ASP A 114 1.59 -3.33 3.20
CA ASP A 114 2.34 -3.67 2.00
C ASP A 114 3.54 -2.73 1.82
N LEU A 115 4.71 -3.34 1.68
CA LEU A 115 6.01 -2.68 1.56
C LEU A 115 6.55 -2.71 0.12
N SER A 116 5.76 -3.15 -0.85
CA SER A 116 6.07 -2.90 -2.25
C SER A 116 6.31 -1.41 -2.52
N HIS A 117 7.21 -1.12 -3.47
CA HIS A 117 7.64 0.23 -3.89
C HIS A 117 8.36 1.09 -2.84
N VAL A 118 8.40 0.73 -1.55
CA VAL A 118 9.00 1.59 -0.51
C VAL A 118 10.53 1.59 -0.55
N LEU A 119 11.14 2.67 -0.05
CA LEU A 119 12.59 2.73 0.15
C LEU A 119 13.05 1.69 1.17
N ASP A 120 14.21 1.05 0.96
CA ASP A 120 14.76 0.04 1.88
C ASP A 120 14.83 0.49 3.35
N ALA A 121 15.19 1.75 3.60
CA ALA A 121 15.26 2.31 4.95
C ALA A 121 13.89 2.39 5.61
N VAL A 122 12.84 2.70 4.83
CA VAL A 122 11.45 2.69 5.29
C VAL A 122 11.01 1.26 5.56
N ALA A 123 11.29 0.32 4.65
CA ALA A 123 10.92 -1.09 4.84
C ALA A 123 11.48 -1.67 6.14
N ARG A 124 12.77 -1.44 6.42
CA ARG A 124 13.39 -1.86 7.70
C ARG A 124 12.68 -1.25 8.91
N ARG A 125 12.38 0.05 8.84
CA ARG A 125 11.73 0.75 9.97
C ARG A 125 10.28 0.32 10.17
N ALA A 126 9.56 0.02 9.09
CA ALA A 126 8.22 -0.53 9.15
C ALA A 126 8.23 -1.94 9.79
N LEU A 127 9.19 -2.78 9.41
CA LEU A 127 9.40 -4.11 10.02
C LEU A 127 9.72 -4.02 11.53
N GLU A 128 10.55 -3.05 11.95
CA GLU A 128 10.86 -2.83 13.37
C GLU A 128 9.63 -2.39 14.21
N VAL A 129 8.62 -1.79 13.57
CA VAL A 129 7.48 -1.17 14.25
C VAL A 129 6.22 -2.01 14.12
N SER A 130 6.10 -2.80 13.05
CA SER A 130 4.93 -3.64 12.80
C SER A 130 4.84 -4.75 13.86
N GLN A 131 3.65 -4.91 14.44
CA GLN A 131 3.33 -5.97 15.38
C GLN A 131 2.70 -7.20 14.69
N ALA A 132 2.42 -7.10 13.39
CA ALA A 132 1.89 -8.16 12.56
C ALA A 132 2.79 -8.39 11.33
N PRO A 133 2.72 -9.58 10.69
CA PRO A 133 3.41 -9.83 9.43
C PRO A 133 3.03 -8.78 8.37
N VAL A 134 4.04 -8.36 7.60
CA VAL A 134 3.88 -7.45 6.45
C VAL A 134 3.93 -8.26 5.15
N ILE A 135 3.55 -7.63 4.04
CA ILE A 135 3.62 -8.24 2.71
C ILE A 135 4.47 -7.38 1.75
N PHE A 136 4.90 -8.01 0.67
CA PHE A 136 5.36 -7.35 -0.56
C PHE A 136 4.48 -7.89 -1.68
N SER A 137 3.46 -7.12 -2.07
CA SER A 137 2.40 -7.63 -2.97
C SER A 137 2.87 -7.91 -4.40
N ASP A 138 3.89 -7.19 -4.88
CA ASP A 138 4.38 -7.23 -6.27
C ASP A 138 5.89 -6.97 -6.42
N SER A 139 6.71 -7.50 -5.50
CA SER A 139 8.18 -7.34 -5.57
C SER A 139 8.91 -8.65 -5.95
N ALA A 140 10.11 -8.54 -6.55
CA ALA A 140 10.99 -9.69 -6.81
C ALA A 140 12.28 -9.64 -5.98
N ALA A 141 13.17 -10.63 -6.12
CA ALA A 141 14.44 -10.69 -5.40
C ALA A 141 15.52 -9.81 -6.03
N ARG A 142 16.11 -8.88 -5.26
CA ARG A 142 17.12 -7.95 -5.78
C ARG A 142 18.46 -8.62 -6.10
N GLY A 143 18.76 -9.74 -5.44
CA GLY A 143 19.92 -10.58 -5.78
C GLY A 143 19.86 -11.16 -7.20
N MET A 144 18.66 -11.34 -7.76
CA MET A 144 18.44 -11.85 -9.12
C MET A 144 18.37 -10.73 -10.16
N CYS A 145 17.71 -9.61 -9.83
CA CYS A 145 17.62 -8.45 -10.71
C CYS A 145 17.85 -7.18 -9.90
N LYS A 146 18.91 -6.43 -10.24
CA LYS A 146 19.31 -5.19 -9.56
C LYS A 146 18.37 -4.04 -9.91
N ASN A 147 17.19 -4.05 -9.31
CA ASN A 147 16.17 -3.00 -9.41
C ASN A 147 15.79 -2.52 -7.99
N THR A 148 15.56 -1.22 -7.82
CA THR A 148 15.16 -0.63 -6.53
C THR A 148 13.77 -1.10 -6.08
N ARG A 149 12.90 -1.53 -7.00
CA ARG A 149 11.61 -2.19 -6.70
C ARG A 149 11.76 -3.57 -6.04
N ASN A 150 12.90 -4.23 -6.22
CA ASN A 150 13.09 -5.60 -5.74
C ASN A 150 13.59 -5.62 -4.29
N VAL A 151 13.25 -6.65 -3.53
CA VAL A 151 13.61 -6.79 -2.10
C VAL A 151 15.08 -7.23 -1.96
N PRO A 152 15.93 -6.50 -1.22
CA PRO A 152 17.30 -6.91 -0.94
C PRO A 152 17.33 -8.03 0.11
N ASP A 153 18.36 -8.89 0.04
CA ASP A 153 18.49 -10.04 0.93
C ASP A 153 18.50 -9.66 2.42
N GLY A 154 19.07 -8.50 2.78
CA GLY A 154 19.09 -8.01 4.15
C GLY A 154 17.72 -7.59 4.70
N ILE A 155 16.73 -7.32 3.86
CA ILE A 155 15.32 -7.16 4.29
C ILE A 155 14.64 -8.52 4.36
N ARG A 156 14.94 -9.43 3.42
CA ARG A 156 14.38 -10.79 3.41
C ARG A 156 14.69 -11.57 4.70
N GLN A 157 15.83 -11.32 5.33
CA GLN A 157 16.22 -11.94 6.60
C GLN A 157 15.44 -11.41 7.83
N LEU A 158 14.70 -10.31 7.68
CA LEU A 158 13.88 -9.69 8.73
C LEU A 158 12.39 -10.06 8.62
N LEU A 159 12.01 -10.75 7.54
CA LEU A 159 10.66 -11.31 7.33
C LEU A 159 10.56 -12.67 8.02
#